data_AF-H1LKD1-F1
#
_entry.id   AF-H1LKD1-F1
#
_cell.length_a   1.000
_cell.length_b   1.000
_cell.length_c   1.000
_cell.angle_alpha   90.00
_cell.angle_beta   90.00
_cell.angle_gamma   90.00
#
_symmetry.space_group_name_H-M   'P 1'
#
loop_
_entity.id
_entity.type
_entity.pdbx_description
1 polymer ?
#
loop_
_entity_poly.entity_id
_entity_poly.type
_entity_poly.pdbx_seq_one_letter_code
_entity_poly.pdbx_strand_id
1 'polypeptide(L)'
;MKVVKFGGSSLADAAHVEKVIQIVQADSDRKVIVTSAPGKRFSGDTKVTDLLINYAKATLAGNNDPKYVAAIFARYEEIGKGFGVAAGILADIKAKLVALPNQPYPNDDYLMAAFKAHGERLNAELFAACLRQSGTKARFVDPKEAGILLSDDPNQASVLEKTYTNLSKIKLGDEKLVFPGFFGFTKMGNIATFARGGSDITGSILARGLNASLYENFTDVDAIFAANPKIVDHPLPITKMSFREMRELSYAGFSVFNDEAIIPAIQGQVPINVKNTNNPDLPGTLIVPEKDVTPTRPITGIAGSNRFAALYLHRYLLNKQVGFTLKILNILYKYGVSYEHMPSGMG
;
A
#
# COMPACT_ATOMS: atom_id res chain seq x y z
N MET A 1 1.37 -20.18 6.06
CA MET A 1 0.37 -19.07 6.17
C MET A 1 0.66 -18.04 5.09
N LYS A 2 -0.37 -17.37 4.56
CA LYS A 2 -0.31 -16.29 3.57
C LYS A 2 -0.78 -14.96 4.14
N VAL A 3 -0.08 -13.88 3.76
CA VAL A 3 -0.59 -12.50 3.91
C VAL A 3 -1.26 -12.13 2.60
N VAL A 4 -2.45 -11.53 2.66
CA VAL A 4 -3.15 -11.02 1.49
C VAL A 4 -3.45 -9.55 1.67
N LYS A 5 -3.30 -8.75 0.61
CA LYS A 5 -3.66 -7.33 0.60
C LYS A 5 -4.68 -7.04 -0.48
N PHE A 6 -5.66 -6.21 -0.16
CA PHE A 6 -6.68 -5.72 -1.10
C PHE A 6 -6.59 -4.20 -1.23
N GLY A 7 -6.57 -3.71 -2.48
CA GLY A 7 -6.60 -2.28 -2.78
C GLY A 7 -7.96 -1.63 -2.55
N GLY A 8 -8.02 -0.29 -2.64
CA GLY A 8 -9.26 0.44 -2.36
C GLY A 8 -10.38 0.14 -3.36
N SER A 9 -10.07 -0.10 -4.64
CA SER A 9 -11.06 -0.50 -5.64
C SER A 9 -11.70 -1.85 -5.31
N SER A 10 -10.93 -2.79 -4.75
CA SER A 10 -11.42 -4.08 -4.25
C SER A 10 -12.37 -3.96 -3.05
N LEU A 11 -12.44 -2.79 -2.42
CA LEU A 11 -13.17 -2.54 -1.17
C LEU A 11 -14.12 -1.34 -1.31
N ALA A 12 -14.53 -1.03 -2.55
CA ALA A 12 -15.23 0.21 -2.86
C ALA A 12 -16.70 0.22 -2.40
N ASP A 13 -17.38 -0.93 -2.40
CA ASP A 13 -18.78 -1.11 -2.03
C ASP A 13 -19.03 -2.56 -1.53
N ALA A 14 -20.27 -2.85 -1.15
CA ALA A 14 -20.64 -4.16 -0.62
C ALA A 14 -20.38 -5.32 -1.60
N ALA A 15 -20.63 -5.13 -2.90
CA ALA A 15 -20.43 -6.16 -3.91
C ALA A 15 -18.95 -6.49 -4.11
N HIS A 16 -18.07 -5.48 -4.08
CA HIS A 16 -16.63 -5.69 -4.12
C HIS A 16 -16.12 -6.37 -2.83
N VAL A 17 -16.63 -5.96 -1.66
CA VAL A 17 -16.30 -6.61 -0.39
C VAL A 17 -16.73 -8.08 -0.38
N GLU A 18 -17.86 -8.43 -0.99
CA GLU A 18 -18.32 -9.82 -1.10
C GLU A 18 -17.32 -10.68 -1.89
N LYS A 19 -16.83 -10.18 -3.03
CA LYS A 19 -15.75 -10.84 -3.78
C LYS A 19 -14.51 -11.05 -2.92
N VAL A 20 -14.10 -10.02 -2.17
CA VAL A 20 -12.93 -10.11 -1.28
C VAL A 20 -13.14 -11.16 -0.19
N ILE A 21 -14.33 -11.26 0.40
CA ILE A 21 -14.66 -12.30 1.40
C ILE A 21 -14.55 -13.68 0.77
N GLN A 22 -15.12 -13.88 -0.42
CA GLN A 22 -15.01 -15.15 -1.15
C GLN A 22 -13.56 -15.53 -1.42
N ILE A 23 -12.72 -14.57 -1.83
CA ILE A 23 -11.27 -14.78 -1.99
C ILE A 23 -10.62 -15.21 -0.66
N VAL A 24 -10.90 -14.51 0.44
CA VAL A 24 -10.33 -14.87 1.76
C VAL A 24 -10.77 -16.27 2.22
N GLN A 25 -12.00 -16.66 1.91
CA GLN A 25 -12.59 -17.95 2.28
C GLN A 25 -12.13 -19.11 1.38
N ALA A 26 -11.82 -18.85 0.12
CA ALA A 26 -11.37 -19.86 -0.84
C ALA A 26 -10.03 -20.53 -0.47
N ASP A 27 -9.27 -19.93 0.44
CA ASP A 27 -7.99 -20.48 0.89
C ASP A 27 -7.79 -20.27 2.40
N SER A 28 -7.76 -21.38 3.15
CA SER A 28 -7.59 -21.36 4.60
C SER A 28 -6.27 -20.74 5.05
N ASP A 29 -5.22 -20.80 4.22
CA ASP A 29 -3.90 -20.25 4.53
C ASP A 29 -3.85 -18.72 4.49
N ARG A 30 -4.82 -18.04 3.86
CA ARG A 30 -4.96 -16.57 3.86
C ARG A 30 -5.36 -16.07 5.24
N LYS A 31 -4.40 -16.07 6.18
CA LYS A 31 -4.63 -15.87 7.62
C LYS A 31 -4.56 -14.41 8.04
N VAL A 32 -3.80 -13.59 7.31
CA VAL A 32 -3.60 -12.17 7.60
C VAL A 32 -4.05 -11.36 6.40
N ILE A 33 -5.00 -10.46 6.60
CA ILE A 33 -5.62 -9.64 5.57
C ILE A 33 -5.26 -8.20 5.81
N VAL A 34 -4.76 -7.51 4.80
CA VAL A 34 -4.51 -6.07 4.80
C VAL A 34 -5.53 -5.40 3.89
N THR A 35 -6.29 -4.45 4.43
CA THR A 35 -7.28 -3.70 3.67
C THR A 35 -6.81 -2.27 3.46
N SER A 36 -6.97 -1.76 2.24
CA SER A 36 -6.94 -0.33 1.94
C SER A 36 -8.25 0.37 2.37
N ALA A 37 -8.27 1.71 2.43
CA ALA A 37 -9.51 2.49 2.55
C ALA A 37 -10.40 2.31 1.30
N PRO A 38 -11.73 2.45 1.40
CA PRO A 38 -12.62 2.30 0.25
C PRO A 38 -12.27 3.26 -0.89
N GLY A 39 -12.10 2.69 -2.08
CA GLY A 39 -11.77 3.39 -3.31
C GLY A 39 -13.00 3.97 -4.02
N LYS A 40 -12.84 4.21 -5.32
CA LYS A 40 -13.93 4.65 -6.18
C LYS A 40 -14.81 3.46 -6.56
N ARG A 41 -16.14 3.62 -6.50
CA ARG A 41 -17.12 2.65 -7.00
C ARG A 41 -17.23 2.68 -8.52
N PHE A 42 -17.12 3.87 -9.09
CA PHE A 42 -17.24 4.13 -10.52
C PHE A 42 -16.44 5.38 -10.91
N SER A 43 -16.32 5.64 -12.21
CA SER A 43 -15.63 6.83 -12.73
C SER A 43 -16.33 8.11 -12.27
N GLY A 44 -15.59 9.03 -11.64
CA GLY A 44 -16.14 10.27 -11.07
C GLY A 44 -16.49 10.19 -9.58
N ASP A 45 -16.49 9.00 -8.97
CA ASP A 45 -16.64 8.85 -7.52
C ASP A 45 -15.39 9.35 -6.77
N THR A 46 -15.55 9.66 -5.47
CA THR A 46 -14.46 10.12 -4.60
C THR A 46 -14.08 9.01 -3.62
N LYS A 47 -12.79 8.67 -3.53
CA LYS A 47 -12.31 7.69 -2.56
C LYS A 47 -12.38 8.25 -1.14
N VAL A 48 -12.55 7.38 -0.15
CA VAL A 48 -12.69 7.79 1.26
C VAL A 48 -11.45 8.56 1.76
N THR A 49 -10.26 8.18 1.32
CA THR A 49 -9.03 8.92 1.66
C THR A 49 -9.08 10.38 1.22
N ASP A 50 -9.65 10.69 0.04
CA ASP A 50 -9.75 12.07 -0.43
C ASP A 50 -10.81 12.85 0.35
N LEU A 51 -11.91 12.20 0.74
CA LEU A 51 -12.90 12.80 1.64
C LEU A 51 -12.29 13.14 3.00
N LEU A 52 -11.45 12.27 3.55
CA LEU A 52 -10.73 12.50 4.81
C LEU A 52 -9.68 13.60 4.68
N ILE A 53 -8.97 13.69 3.56
CA ILE A 53 -8.04 14.80 3.29
C ILE A 53 -8.81 16.12 3.25
N ASN A 54 -9.97 16.15 2.60
CA ASN A 54 -10.81 17.35 2.55
C ASN A 54 -11.35 17.72 3.94
N TYR A 55 -11.72 16.72 4.75
CA TYR A 55 -12.13 16.94 6.13
C TYR A 55 -10.98 17.50 6.98
N ALA A 56 -9.77 16.96 6.86
CA ALA A 56 -8.58 17.46 7.56
C ALA A 56 -8.29 18.93 7.21
N LYS A 57 -8.33 19.28 5.91
CA LYS A 57 -8.16 20.66 5.45
C LYS A 57 -9.22 21.60 6.02
N ALA A 58 -10.47 21.16 6.06
CA ALA A 58 -11.56 21.94 6.64
C ALA A 58 -11.35 22.15 8.14
N THR A 59 -10.98 21.11 8.87
CA THR A 59 -10.64 21.18 10.30
C THR A 59 -9.50 22.16 10.56
N LEU A 60 -8.42 22.11 9.79
CA LEU A 60 -7.30 23.06 9.88
C LEU A 60 -7.71 24.51 9.60
N ALA A 61 -8.74 24.71 8.76
CA ALA A 61 -9.34 26.01 8.51
C ALA A 61 -10.42 26.42 9.54
N GLY A 62 -10.59 25.65 10.64
CA GLY A 62 -11.58 25.91 11.68
C GLY A 62 -13.02 25.53 11.30
N ASN A 63 -13.21 24.74 10.24
CA ASN A 63 -14.51 24.29 9.75
C ASN A 63 -14.73 22.79 9.99
N ASN A 64 -15.57 22.47 10.97
CA ASN A 64 -15.94 21.10 11.32
C ASN A 64 -17.40 20.78 10.97
N ASP A 65 -17.85 21.22 9.79
CA ASP A 65 -19.21 20.95 9.29
C ASP A 65 -19.54 19.44 9.30
N PRO A 66 -20.65 19.02 9.95
CA PRO A 66 -21.06 17.61 10.01
C PRO A 66 -21.21 16.92 8.64
N LYS A 67 -21.35 17.66 7.54
CA LYS A 67 -21.43 17.09 6.19
C LYS A 67 -20.19 16.27 5.81
N TYR A 68 -19.00 16.62 6.30
CA TYR A 68 -17.78 15.87 6.01
C TYR A 68 -17.87 14.47 6.60
N VAL A 69 -18.27 14.38 7.88
CA VAL A 69 -18.51 13.11 8.56
C VAL A 69 -19.62 12.33 7.88
N ALA A 70 -20.73 12.98 7.52
CA ALA A 70 -21.85 12.32 6.84
C ALA A 70 -21.44 11.70 5.50
N ALA A 71 -20.68 12.42 4.68
CA ALA A 71 -20.21 11.92 3.38
C ALA A 71 -19.24 10.73 3.52
N ILE A 72 -18.33 10.77 4.50
CA ILE A 72 -17.41 9.65 4.78
C ILE A 72 -18.19 8.45 5.34
N PHE A 73 -19.03 8.69 6.34
CA PHE A 73 -19.78 7.64 7.04
C PHE A 73 -20.75 6.91 6.11
N ALA A 74 -21.38 7.61 5.17
CA ALA A 74 -22.29 7.00 4.20
C ALA A 74 -21.64 5.81 3.46
N ARG A 75 -20.32 5.86 3.19
CA ARG A 75 -19.60 4.75 2.56
C ARG A 75 -19.55 3.51 3.46
N TYR A 76 -19.18 3.70 4.73
CA TYR A 76 -19.09 2.60 5.69
C TYR A 76 -20.47 2.04 6.04
N GLU A 77 -21.48 2.91 6.10
CA GLU A 77 -22.86 2.52 6.34
C GLU A 77 -23.42 1.69 5.19
N GLU A 78 -23.18 2.08 3.93
CA GLU A 78 -23.57 1.32 2.73
C GLU A 78 -23.01 -0.10 2.77
N ILE A 79 -21.68 -0.22 2.96
CA ILE A 79 -20.99 -1.52 3.04
C ILE A 79 -21.53 -2.33 4.23
N GLY A 80 -21.60 -1.73 5.42
CA GLY A 80 -22.05 -2.43 6.62
C GLY A 80 -23.48 -2.94 6.54
N LYS A 81 -24.40 -2.17 5.94
CA LYS A 81 -25.78 -2.61 5.69
C LYS A 81 -25.84 -3.79 4.73
N GLY A 82 -24.97 -3.81 3.70
CA GLY A 82 -24.88 -4.94 2.76
C GLY A 82 -24.58 -6.29 3.42
N PHE A 83 -23.91 -6.29 4.58
CA PHE A 83 -23.57 -7.50 5.35
C PHE A 83 -24.35 -7.64 6.66
N GLY A 84 -25.33 -6.77 6.93
CA GLY A 84 -26.06 -6.77 8.19
C GLY A 84 -25.18 -6.55 9.42
N VAL A 85 -24.13 -5.72 9.31
CA VAL A 85 -23.24 -5.38 10.43
C VAL A 85 -24.05 -4.67 11.54
N ALA A 86 -23.81 -5.06 12.79
CA ALA A 86 -24.54 -4.53 13.94
C ALA A 86 -24.46 -3.00 14.03
N ALA A 87 -25.60 -2.36 14.32
CA ALA A 87 -25.72 -0.90 14.41
C ALA A 87 -24.72 -0.27 15.41
N GLY A 88 -24.37 -0.97 16.48
CA GLY A 88 -23.36 -0.52 17.44
C GLY A 88 -21.96 -0.34 16.85
N ILE A 89 -21.56 -1.21 15.91
CA ILE A 89 -20.25 -1.10 15.22
C ILE A 89 -20.26 0.12 14.28
N LEU A 90 -21.36 0.33 13.54
CA LEU A 90 -21.51 1.50 12.67
C LEU A 90 -21.57 2.80 13.48
N ALA A 91 -22.24 2.79 14.64
CA ALA A 91 -22.27 3.94 15.55
C ALA A 91 -20.87 4.28 16.08
N ASP A 92 -20.06 3.27 16.42
CA ASP A 92 -18.67 3.46 16.86
C ASP A 92 -17.79 4.05 15.74
N ILE A 93 -17.91 3.55 14.50
CA ILE A 93 -17.23 4.12 13.33
C ILE A 93 -17.60 5.61 13.16
N LYS A 94 -18.88 5.94 13.26
CA LYS A 94 -19.36 7.33 13.17
C LYS A 94 -18.81 8.18 14.31
N ALA A 95 -18.81 7.68 15.54
CA ALA A 95 -18.30 8.38 16.70
C ALA A 95 -16.80 8.71 16.57
N LYS A 96 -16.00 7.77 16.06
CA LYS A 96 -14.57 8.00 15.76
C LYS A 96 -14.36 9.12 14.75
N LEU A 97 -15.17 9.17 13.68
CA LEU A 97 -15.11 10.25 12.69
C LEU A 97 -15.49 11.63 13.26
N VAL A 98 -16.49 11.68 14.15
CA VAL A 98 -16.89 12.91 14.84
C VAL A 98 -15.80 13.39 15.81
N ALA A 99 -15.11 12.46 16.48
CA ALA A 99 -14.10 12.77 17.46
C ALA A 99 -12.75 13.21 16.87
N LEU A 100 -12.50 12.93 15.57
CA LEU A 100 -11.22 13.18 14.89
C LEU A 100 -10.68 14.62 15.09
N PRO A 101 -11.44 15.70 14.81
CA PRO A 101 -10.93 17.07 14.96
C PRO A 101 -10.47 17.44 16.37
N ASN A 102 -11.00 16.74 17.38
CA ASN A 102 -10.79 17.06 18.80
C ASN A 102 -9.69 16.20 19.44
N GLN A 103 -9.00 15.35 18.67
CA GLN A 103 -7.86 14.59 19.18
C GLN A 103 -6.62 15.47 19.32
N PRO A 104 -5.73 15.16 20.29
CA PRO A 104 -4.46 15.87 20.40
C PRO A 104 -3.52 15.47 19.25
N TYR A 105 -3.08 16.46 18.47
CA TYR A 105 -2.08 16.29 17.42
C TYR A 105 -0.86 17.17 17.70
N PRO A 106 0.38 16.68 17.48
CA PRO A 106 1.58 17.49 17.63
C PRO A 106 1.60 18.74 16.73
N ASN A 107 1.11 18.61 15.50
CA ASN A 107 1.02 19.68 14.51
C ASN A 107 0.04 19.29 13.38
N ASP A 108 -0.14 20.20 12.41
CA ASP A 108 -1.03 20.05 11.27
C ASP A 108 -0.70 18.83 10.38
N ASP A 109 0.58 18.49 10.24
CA ASP A 109 1.01 17.34 9.44
C ASP A 109 0.60 16.02 10.09
N TYR A 110 0.70 15.94 11.42
CA TYR A 110 0.22 14.79 12.19
C TYR A 110 -1.30 14.68 12.22
N LEU A 111 -2.02 15.80 12.22
CA LEU A 111 -3.48 15.82 12.03
C LEU A 111 -3.83 15.22 10.67
N MET A 112 -3.19 15.71 9.60
CA MET A 112 -3.40 15.22 8.24
C MET A 112 -3.11 13.72 8.11
N ALA A 113 -1.99 13.25 8.69
CA ALA A 113 -1.62 11.84 8.73
C ALA A 113 -2.69 10.99 9.42
N ALA A 114 -3.16 11.43 10.60
CA ALA A 114 -4.19 10.74 11.36
C ALA A 114 -5.51 10.65 10.59
N PHE A 115 -5.96 11.71 9.95
CA PHE A 115 -7.20 11.69 9.16
C PHE A 115 -7.10 10.69 7.99
N LYS A 116 -6.00 10.71 7.23
CA LYS A 116 -5.79 9.73 6.15
C LYS A 116 -5.80 8.29 6.68
N ALA A 117 -5.10 8.03 7.78
CA ALA A 117 -5.01 6.71 8.42
C ALA A 117 -6.38 6.18 8.89
N HIS A 118 -7.31 7.05 9.27
CA HIS A 118 -8.64 6.59 9.69
C HIS A 118 -9.46 6.00 8.55
N GLY A 119 -9.15 6.30 7.29
CA GLY A 119 -9.77 5.62 6.14
C GLY A 119 -9.49 4.12 6.16
N GLU A 120 -8.26 3.77 6.51
CA GLU A 120 -7.74 2.41 6.56
C GLU A 120 -8.20 1.68 7.81
N ARG A 121 -8.05 2.35 8.97
CA ARG A 121 -8.44 1.85 10.28
C ARG A 121 -9.91 1.45 10.30
N LEU A 122 -10.80 2.38 9.94
CA LEU A 122 -12.24 2.16 10.01
C LEU A 122 -12.70 1.09 9.01
N ASN A 123 -12.04 1.00 7.85
CA ASN A 123 -12.36 -0.05 6.89
C ASN A 123 -11.92 -1.44 7.37
N ALA A 124 -10.76 -1.55 8.00
CA ALA A 124 -10.30 -2.81 8.58
C ALA A 124 -11.22 -3.28 9.73
N GLU A 125 -11.69 -2.35 10.57
CA GLU A 125 -12.69 -2.62 11.61
C GLU A 125 -14.02 -3.12 11.01
N LEU A 126 -14.53 -2.42 9.99
CA LEU A 126 -15.75 -2.80 9.28
C LEU A 126 -15.62 -4.15 8.57
N PHE A 127 -14.52 -4.36 7.84
CA PHE A 127 -14.27 -5.59 7.08
C PHE A 127 -14.16 -6.81 7.98
N ALA A 128 -13.53 -6.68 9.16
CA ALA A 128 -13.52 -7.74 10.17
C ALA A 128 -14.96 -8.08 10.64
N ALA A 129 -15.84 -7.09 10.76
CA ALA A 129 -17.25 -7.32 11.06
C ALA A 129 -17.99 -8.02 9.90
N CYS A 130 -17.77 -7.59 8.65
CA CYS A 130 -18.36 -8.24 7.47
C CYS A 130 -17.93 -9.72 7.34
N LEU A 131 -16.66 -10.03 7.59
CA LEU A 131 -16.15 -11.41 7.63
C LEU A 131 -16.89 -12.25 8.68
N ARG A 132 -17.11 -11.70 9.88
CA ARG A 132 -17.86 -12.39 10.95
C ARG A 132 -19.31 -12.65 10.56
N GLN A 133 -19.98 -11.67 9.95
CA GLN A 133 -21.35 -11.84 9.44
C GLN A 133 -21.43 -12.88 8.31
N SER A 134 -20.33 -13.05 7.57
CA SER A 134 -20.19 -14.07 6.53
C SER A 134 -19.66 -15.41 7.05
N GLY A 135 -19.74 -15.66 8.35
CA GLY A 135 -19.38 -16.95 8.97
C GLY A 135 -17.89 -17.19 9.19
N THR A 136 -17.02 -16.18 9.01
CA THR A 136 -15.58 -16.30 9.21
C THR A 136 -15.14 -15.67 10.53
N LYS A 137 -14.51 -16.46 11.41
CA LYS A 137 -13.88 -15.93 12.63
C LYS A 137 -12.78 -14.94 12.23
N ALA A 138 -12.97 -13.67 12.57
CA ALA A 138 -12.04 -12.60 12.23
C ALA A 138 -11.98 -11.53 13.32
N ARG A 139 -10.79 -10.96 13.51
CA ARG A 139 -10.59 -9.78 14.36
C ARG A 139 -9.80 -8.70 13.65
N PHE A 140 -10.17 -7.46 13.94
CA PHE A 140 -9.35 -6.30 13.64
C PHE A 140 -8.12 -6.31 14.55
N VAL A 141 -6.96 -5.94 14.00
CA VAL A 141 -5.72 -5.77 14.75
C VAL A 141 -5.26 -4.32 14.59
N ASP A 142 -5.21 -3.59 15.70
CA ASP A 142 -4.70 -2.22 15.71
C ASP A 142 -3.19 -2.23 15.47
N PRO A 143 -2.63 -1.42 14.54
CA PRO A 143 -1.18 -1.28 14.37
C PRO A 143 -0.43 -0.95 15.67
N LYS A 144 -1.09 -0.26 16.62
CA LYS A 144 -0.53 0.01 17.96
C LYS A 144 -0.38 -1.26 18.78
N GLU A 145 -1.39 -2.12 18.79
CA GLU A 145 -1.38 -3.42 19.49
C GLU A 145 -0.33 -4.35 18.89
N ALA A 146 -0.24 -4.39 17.56
CA ALA A 146 0.75 -5.18 16.84
C ALA A 146 2.19 -4.65 16.96
N GLY A 147 2.36 -3.42 17.49
CA GLY A 147 3.66 -2.79 17.65
C GLY A 147 4.32 -2.41 16.33
N ILE A 148 3.53 -1.94 15.35
CA ILE A 148 4.04 -1.37 14.09
C ILE A 148 4.58 0.03 14.37
N LEU A 149 5.90 0.09 14.56
CA LEU A 149 6.65 1.31 14.88
C LEU A 149 7.29 1.91 13.62
N LEU A 150 7.07 3.21 13.42
CA LEU A 150 7.57 3.98 12.29
C LEU A 150 8.52 5.11 12.75
N SER A 151 9.30 5.64 11.80
CA SER A 151 10.10 6.86 12.01
C SER A 151 9.23 8.08 12.29
N ASP A 152 9.83 9.12 12.85
CA ASP A 152 9.17 10.38 13.20
C ASP A 152 9.00 11.28 11.96
N ASP A 153 8.27 10.78 10.96
CA ASP A 153 7.83 11.53 9.77
C ASP A 153 6.33 11.26 9.57
N PRO A 154 5.45 12.28 9.69
CA PRO A 154 4.00 12.06 9.65
C PRO A 154 3.50 11.52 8.31
N ASN A 155 4.14 11.82 7.18
CA ASN A 155 3.59 11.55 5.84
C ASN A 155 4.48 10.67 4.95
N GLN A 156 5.72 10.41 5.34
CA GLN A 156 6.68 9.57 4.61
C GLN A 156 7.48 8.67 5.56
N ALA A 157 6.80 8.13 6.57
CA ALA A 157 7.43 7.32 7.60
C ALA A 157 8.04 6.04 7.02
N SER A 158 9.17 5.61 7.58
CA SER A 158 9.78 4.31 7.32
C SER A 158 9.55 3.37 8.49
N VAL A 159 9.41 2.07 8.22
CA VAL A 159 9.26 1.05 9.27
C VAL A 159 10.56 0.92 10.08
N LEU A 160 10.44 0.85 11.40
CA LEU A 160 11.58 0.58 12.29
C LEU A 160 11.77 -0.93 12.46
N GLU A 161 13.02 -1.40 12.52
CA GLU A 161 13.35 -2.83 12.70
C GLU A 161 12.70 -3.46 13.94
N LYS A 162 12.45 -2.67 14.99
CA LYS A 162 11.74 -3.14 16.20
C LYS A 162 10.34 -3.69 15.89
N THR A 163 9.69 -3.22 14.83
CA THR A 163 8.40 -3.73 14.34
C THR A 163 8.45 -5.23 14.09
N TYR A 164 9.50 -5.75 13.43
CA TYR A 164 9.61 -7.18 13.15
C TYR A 164 9.77 -8.02 14.42
N THR A 165 10.46 -7.49 15.44
CA THR A 165 10.52 -8.13 16.77
C THR A 165 9.18 -8.13 17.50
N ASN A 166 8.31 -7.15 17.25
CA ASN A 166 6.98 -7.08 17.85
C ASN A 166 6.03 -8.03 17.12
N LEU A 167 6.04 -8.01 15.78
CA LEU A 167 5.21 -8.87 14.94
C LEU A 167 5.49 -10.36 15.18
N SER A 168 6.75 -10.75 15.39
CA SER A 168 7.10 -12.16 15.67
C SER A 168 6.48 -12.73 16.96
N LYS A 169 5.96 -11.87 17.85
CA LYS A 169 5.26 -12.28 19.08
C LYS A 169 3.77 -12.52 18.88
N ILE A 170 3.20 -12.08 17.75
CA ILE A 170 1.80 -12.29 17.44
C ILE A 170 1.56 -13.79 17.22
N LYS A 171 0.68 -14.37 18.03
CA LYS A 171 0.26 -15.76 17.87
C LYS A 171 -0.90 -15.82 16.89
N LEU A 172 -0.76 -16.66 15.86
CA LEU A 172 -1.82 -16.95 14.91
C LEU A 172 -2.74 -18.02 15.49
N GLY A 173 -4.03 -17.72 15.58
CA GLY A 173 -5.06 -18.68 15.96
C GLY A 173 -5.87 -19.18 14.76
N ASP A 174 -7.05 -19.71 15.05
CA ASP A 174 -7.99 -20.16 14.02
C ASP A 174 -8.64 -18.99 13.27
N GLU A 175 -8.69 -17.82 13.90
CA GLU A 175 -9.23 -16.59 13.32
C GLU A 175 -8.34 -16.00 12.21
N LYS A 176 -8.98 -15.20 11.35
CA LYS A 176 -8.34 -14.33 10.38
C LYS A 176 -8.01 -12.99 11.04
N LEU A 177 -6.78 -12.52 10.88
CA LEU A 177 -6.35 -11.20 11.39
C LEU A 177 -6.52 -10.15 10.30
N VAL A 178 -7.27 -9.08 10.57
CA VAL A 178 -7.50 -7.97 9.65
C VAL A 178 -6.72 -6.75 10.12
N PHE A 179 -5.73 -6.34 9.33
CA PHE A 179 -4.90 -5.17 9.58
C PHE A 179 -5.31 -4.03 8.64
N PRO A 180 -5.34 -2.78 9.13
CA PRO A 180 -5.37 -1.64 8.23
C PRO A 180 -4.00 -1.46 7.54
N GLY A 181 -4.01 -1.02 6.29
CA GLY A 181 -2.80 -0.65 5.58
C GLY A 181 -2.27 0.74 5.94
N PHE A 182 -1.18 1.15 5.29
CA PHE A 182 -0.75 2.55 5.12
C PHE A 182 -0.24 3.32 6.35
N PHE A 183 -0.49 2.88 7.58
CA PHE A 183 -0.02 3.60 8.77
C PHE A 183 0.51 2.71 9.89
N GLY A 184 1.17 3.37 10.84
CA GLY A 184 1.64 2.82 12.11
C GLY A 184 1.84 3.94 13.11
N PHE A 185 2.64 3.70 14.15
CA PHE A 185 2.85 4.66 15.23
C PHE A 185 4.32 5.03 15.38
N THR A 186 4.61 6.30 15.65
CA THR A 186 5.94 6.72 16.07
C THR A 186 6.22 6.23 17.50
N LYS A 187 7.48 6.30 17.94
CA LYS A 187 7.83 5.97 19.34
C LYS A 187 7.12 6.83 20.38
N MET A 188 6.69 8.05 19.99
CA MET A 188 5.92 8.96 20.82
C MET A 188 4.42 8.65 20.84
N GLY A 189 3.98 7.65 20.07
CA GLY A 189 2.58 7.23 20.03
C GLY A 189 1.71 8.04 19.05
N ASN A 190 2.32 8.85 18.17
CA ASN A 190 1.61 9.58 17.13
C ASN A 190 1.39 8.69 15.90
N ILE A 191 0.27 8.87 15.20
CA ILE A 191 0.03 8.20 13.92
C ILE A 191 0.96 8.79 12.86
N ALA A 192 1.66 7.94 12.14
CA ALA A 192 2.45 8.30 10.98
C ALA A 192 2.07 7.41 9.80
N THR A 193 2.07 7.96 8.59
CA THR A 193 1.71 7.23 7.37
C THR A 193 2.92 7.01 6.48
N PHE A 194 2.92 5.89 5.77
CA PHE A 194 3.88 5.67 4.69
C PHE A 194 3.61 6.64 3.53
N ALA A 195 4.55 6.71 2.59
CA ALA A 195 4.34 7.35 1.30
C ALA A 195 3.27 6.60 0.46
N ARG A 196 3.12 6.98 -0.82
CA ARG A 196 2.19 6.31 -1.74
C ARG A 196 2.45 4.80 -1.76
N GLY A 197 1.39 3.99 -1.85
CA GLY A 197 1.53 2.52 -1.80
C GLY A 197 1.65 1.97 -0.37
N GLY A 198 1.34 2.76 0.66
CA GLY A 198 1.49 2.32 2.05
C GLY A 198 0.72 1.06 2.44
N SER A 199 -0.41 0.74 1.81
CA SER A 199 -1.06 -0.56 2.06
C SER A 199 -0.24 -1.74 1.53
N ASP A 200 0.44 -1.55 0.39
CA ASP A 200 1.34 -2.55 -0.19
C ASP A 200 2.58 -2.73 0.70
N ILE A 201 3.12 -1.62 1.23
CA ILE A 201 4.17 -1.58 2.26
C ILE A 201 3.75 -2.38 3.49
N THR A 202 2.56 -2.12 4.05
CA THR A 202 2.05 -2.85 5.22
C THR A 202 1.96 -4.34 4.94
N GLY A 203 1.44 -4.76 3.78
CA GLY A 203 1.36 -6.17 3.40
C GLY A 203 2.74 -6.84 3.37
N SER A 204 3.76 -6.16 2.82
CA SER A 204 5.14 -6.66 2.83
C SER A 204 5.78 -6.68 4.23
N ILE A 205 5.51 -5.67 5.06
CA ILE A 205 5.99 -5.63 6.46
C ILE A 205 5.42 -6.82 7.24
N LEU A 206 4.11 -7.06 7.14
CA LEU A 206 3.46 -8.17 7.82
C LEU A 206 3.93 -9.51 7.28
N ALA A 207 4.14 -9.62 5.96
CA ALA A 207 4.65 -10.83 5.34
C ALA A 207 6.04 -11.21 5.88
N ARG A 208 6.96 -10.24 5.96
CA ARG A 208 8.28 -10.44 6.59
C ARG A 208 8.16 -10.70 8.09
N GLY A 209 7.43 -9.86 8.82
CA GLY A 209 7.37 -9.90 10.28
C GLY A 209 6.69 -11.14 10.86
N LEU A 210 5.80 -11.77 10.09
CA LEU A 210 5.08 -12.98 10.48
C LEU A 210 5.62 -14.24 9.79
N ASN A 211 6.75 -14.14 9.06
CA ASN A 211 7.35 -15.24 8.30
C ASN A 211 6.34 -15.94 7.36
N ALA A 212 5.61 -15.13 6.59
CA ALA A 212 4.65 -15.63 5.63
C ALA A 212 5.32 -16.47 4.54
N SER A 213 4.65 -17.54 4.09
CA SER A 213 5.14 -18.34 2.97
C SER A 213 4.86 -17.68 1.62
N LEU A 214 3.90 -16.76 1.56
CA LEU A 214 3.52 -16.01 0.37
C LEU A 214 2.80 -14.72 0.76
N TYR A 215 3.12 -13.64 0.05
CA TYR A 215 2.36 -12.40 0.07
C TYR A 215 1.54 -12.27 -1.22
N GLU A 216 0.21 -12.37 -1.15
CA GLU A 216 -0.66 -12.11 -2.30
C GLU A 216 -1.12 -10.64 -2.30
N ASN A 217 -0.80 -9.92 -3.37
CA ASN A 217 -1.27 -8.56 -3.58
C ASN A 217 -2.39 -8.56 -4.62
N PHE A 218 -3.62 -8.34 -4.16
CA PHE A 218 -4.79 -8.25 -5.04
C PHE A 218 -4.98 -6.81 -5.53
N THR A 219 -4.97 -6.70 -6.86
CA THR A 219 -5.06 -5.47 -7.65
C THR A 219 -6.23 -5.57 -8.63
N ASP A 220 -6.26 -4.73 -9.66
CA ASP A 220 -7.20 -4.71 -10.77
C ASP A 220 -6.63 -5.28 -12.08
N VAL A 221 -5.40 -5.83 -12.06
CA VAL A 221 -4.75 -6.45 -13.24
C VAL A 221 -4.56 -7.96 -13.07
N ASP A 222 -4.73 -8.70 -14.18
CA ASP A 222 -4.62 -10.17 -14.22
C ASP A 222 -3.19 -10.67 -14.01
N ALA A 223 -2.22 -9.92 -14.48
CA ALA A 223 -0.80 -10.22 -14.36
C ALA A 223 0.02 -8.94 -14.60
N ILE A 224 1.29 -9.00 -14.26
CA ILE A 224 2.32 -8.14 -14.83
C ILE A 224 2.52 -8.60 -16.28
N PHE A 225 2.45 -7.67 -17.23
CA PHE A 225 2.63 -7.95 -18.65
C PHE A 225 4.04 -7.54 -19.11
N ALA A 226 4.55 -8.24 -20.13
CA ALA A 226 5.87 -7.98 -20.72
C ALA A 226 5.99 -6.61 -21.40
N ALA A 227 4.87 -5.95 -21.70
CA ALA A 227 4.81 -4.57 -22.15
C ALA A 227 3.50 -3.93 -21.67
N ASN A 228 3.41 -2.60 -21.73
CA ASN A 228 2.20 -1.88 -21.37
C ASN A 228 1.04 -2.23 -22.33
N PRO A 229 -0.07 -2.82 -21.85
CA PRO A 229 -1.19 -3.23 -22.70
C PRO A 229 -1.96 -2.06 -23.34
N LYS A 230 -1.69 -0.82 -22.91
CA LYS A 230 -2.23 0.40 -23.55
C LYS A 230 -1.41 0.86 -24.76
N ILE A 231 -0.22 0.30 -24.96
CA ILE A 231 0.72 0.67 -26.03
C ILE A 231 0.93 -0.50 -27.00
N VAL A 232 1.07 -1.71 -26.45
CA VAL A 232 1.23 -2.94 -27.22
C VAL A 232 -0.04 -3.75 -27.06
N ASP A 233 -0.67 -4.11 -28.18
CA ASP A 233 -1.84 -4.99 -28.17
C ASP A 233 -1.44 -6.41 -27.72
N HIS A 234 -2.26 -6.99 -26.84
CA HIS A 234 -2.10 -8.37 -26.35
C HIS A 234 -0.68 -8.74 -25.88
N PRO A 235 -0.06 -7.97 -24.96
CA PRO A 235 1.27 -8.30 -24.47
C PRO A 235 1.23 -9.61 -23.68
N LEU A 236 2.33 -10.36 -23.72
CA LEU A 236 2.41 -11.64 -23.01
C LEU A 236 2.40 -11.40 -21.49
N PRO A 237 1.62 -12.17 -20.71
CA PRO A 237 1.69 -12.13 -19.25
C PRO A 237 3.01 -12.73 -18.79
N ILE A 238 3.63 -12.12 -17.77
CA ILE A 238 4.76 -12.65 -17.04
C ILE A 238 4.20 -13.53 -15.93
N THR A 239 4.40 -14.83 -16.00
CA THR A 239 3.88 -15.77 -14.98
C THR A 239 4.77 -15.83 -13.75
N LYS A 240 6.08 -15.71 -13.93
CA LYS A 240 7.08 -15.76 -12.87
C LYS A 240 8.27 -14.87 -13.19
N MET A 241 8.80 -14.17 -12.20
CA MET A 241 9.98 -13.33 -12.33
C MET A 241 10.74 -13.19 -11.00
N SER A 242 11.98 -12.75 -11.05
CA SER A 242 12.82 -12.51 -9.87
C SER A 242 12.54 -11.14 -9.25
N PHE A 243 12.92 -10.97 -7.98
CA PHE A 243 12.92 -9.65 -7.33
C PHE A 243 13.74 -8.63 -8.10
N ARG A 244 14.90 -9.01 -8.64
CA ARG A 244 15.69 -8.12 -9.49
C ARG A 244 14.93 -7.68 -10.74
N GLU A 245 14.40 -8.61 -11.52
CA GLU A 245 13.68 -8.27 -12.77
C GLU A 245 12.49 -7.35 -12.51
N MET A 246 11.74 -7.61 -11.43
CA MET A 246 10.59 -6.77 -11.06
C MET A 246 11.05 -5.35 -10.71
N ARG A 247 12.18 -5.21 -10.02
CA ARG A 247 12.70 -3.92 -9.58
C ARG A 247 13.12 -3.10 -10.79
N GLU A 248 13.83 -3.72 -11.74
CA GLU A 248 14.25 -3.07 -12.98
C GLU A 248 13.03 -2.64 -13.83
N LEU A 249 11.99 -3.48 -13.95
CA LEU A 249 10.77 -3.09 -14.66
C LEU A 249 10.06 -1.91 -13.98
N SER A 250 9.88 -1.98 -12.65
CA SER A 250 9.22 -0.93 -11.87
C SER A 250 9.95 0.41 -12.00
N TYR A 251 11.28 0.37 -11.92
CA TYR A 251 12.15 1.52 -12.09
C TYR A 251 11.99 2.17 -13.48
N ALA A 252 11.90 1.37 -14.54
CA ALA A 252 11.73 1.85 -15.91
C ALA A 252 10.32 2.39 -16.26
N GLY A 253 9.43 2.53 -15.26
CA GLY A 253 8.11 3.17 -15.42
C GLY A 253 6.91 2.23 -15.34
N PHE A 254 7.11 0.96 -15.00
CA PHE A 254 6.02 0.01 -14.79
C PHE A 254 5.34 0.24 -13.43
N SER A 255 4.02 0.44 -13.42
CA SER A 255 3.30 0.95 -12.23
C SER A 255 2.29 -0.03 -11.62
N VAL A 256 2.70 -1.27 -11.32
CA VAL A 256 1.88 -2.18 -10.48
C VAL A 256 2.20 -2.01 -9.00
N PHE A 257 3.46 -1.70 -8.67
CA PHE A 257 3.90 -1.38 -7.32
C PHE A 257 4.48 0.03 -7.24
N ASN A 258 4.48 0.61 -6.04
CA ASN A 258 5.56 1.51 -5.67
C ASN A 258 6.79 0.63 -5.40
N ASP A 259 7.93 0.92 -6.03
CA ASP A 259 9.15 0.11 -5.95
C ASP A 259 9.62 -0.11 -4.50
N GLU A 260 9.39 0.86 -3.61
CA GLU A 260 9.69 0.73 -2.19
C GLU A 260 8.73 -0.22 -1.44
N ALA A 261 7.53 -0.47 -1.98
CA ALA A 261 6.46 -1.14 -1.25
C ALA A 261 6.73 -2.61 -0.91
N ILE A 262 7.58 -3.24 -1.69
CA ILE A 262 7.88 -4.66 -1.60
C ILE A 262 9.25 -4.94 -0.99
N ILE A 263 10.04 -3.88 -0.72
CA ILE A 263 11.36 -4.00 -0.07
C ILE A 263 11.30 -4.88 1.18
N PRO A 264 10.31 -4.74 2.09
CA PRO A 264 10.25 -5.60 3.27
C PRO A 264 10.10 -7.09 2.92
N ALA A 265 9.29 -7.44 1.93
CA ALA A 265 9.11 -8.82 1.50
C ALA A 265 10.39 -9.37 0.84
N ILE A 266 11.07 -8.56 0.01
CA ILE A 266 12.36 -8.91 -0.60
C ILE A 266 13.42 -9.19 0.48
N GLN A 267 13.52 -8.32 1.48
CA GLN A 267 14.45 -8.49 2.61
C GLN A 267 14.11 -9.74 3.44
N GLY A 268 12.82 -10.07 3.57
CA GLY A 268 12.36 -11.31 4.20
C GLY A 268 12.45 -12.55 3.32
N GLN A 269 12.87 -12.41 2.05
CA GLN A 269 12.84 -13.48 1.04
C GLN A 269 11.45 -14.12 0.89
N VAL A 270 10.39 -13.33 1.09
CA VAL A 270 9.00 -13.79 0.98
C VAL A 270 8.52 -13.61 -0.46
N PRO A 271 8.12 -14.70 -1.17
CA PRO A 271 7.53 -14.59 -2.49
C PRO A 271 6.29 -13.70 -2.51
N ILE A 272 6.07 -13.00 -3.61
CA ILE A 272 4.93 -12.11 -3.82
C ILE A 272 4.13 -12.60 -5.03
N ASN A 273 2.81 -12.73 -4.92
CA ASN A 273 1.96 -13.00 -6.07
C ASN A 273 1.03 -11.81 -6.34
N VAL A 274 1.16 -11.19 -7.50
CA VAL A 274 0.24 -10.15 -7.97
C VAL A 274 -0.97 -10.82 -8.62
N LYS A 275 -2.15 -10.60 -8.05
CA LYS A 275 -3.41 -11.20 -8.52
C LYS A 275 -4.47 -10.15 -8.82
N ASN A 276 -5.49 -10.51 -9.60
CA ASN A 276 -6.66 -9.67 -9.82
C ASN A 276 -7.78 -10.03 -8.85
N THR A 277 -8.37 -9.01 -8.22
CA THR A 277 -9.58 -9.18 -7.39
C THR A 277 -10.78 -9.66 -8.22
N ASN A 278 -10.86 -9.24 -9.49
CA ASN A 278 -12.00 -9.58 -10.36
C ASN A 278 -11.84 -10.93 -11.06
N ASN A 279 -10.61 -11.46 -11.14
CA ASN A 279 -10.30 -12.75 -11.74
C ASN A 279 -9.40 -13.58 -10.79
N PRO A 280 -9.89 -13.95 -9.59
CA PRO A 280 -9.05 -14.48 -8.51
C PRO A 280 -8.47 -15.88 -8.81
N ASP A 281 -9.07 -16.61 -9.75
CA ASP A 281 -8.64 -17.95 -10.16
C ASP A 281 -7.45 -17.91 -11.13
N LEU A 282 -7.19 -16.77 -11.77
CA LEU A 282 -6.00 -16.62 -12.59
C LEU A 282 -4.72 -16.70 -11.72
N PRO A 283 -3.63 -17.25 -12.27
CA PRO A 283 -2.41 -17.51 -11.49
C PRO A 283 -1.73 -16.22 -11.00
N GLY A 284 -1.88 -15.11 -11.75
CA GLY A 284 -1.18 -13.88 -11.48
C GLY A 284 0.27 -13.90 -11.96
N THR A 285 1.09 -13.03 -11.36
CA THR A 285 2.54 -13.02 -11.53
C THR A 285 3.23 -13.32 -10.20
N LEU A 286 4.02 -14.40 -10.18
CA LEU A 286 4.80 -14.80 -9.02
C LEU A 286 6.21 -14.17 -9.05
N ILE A 287 6.51 -13.34 -8.07
CA ILE A 287 7.80 -12.67 -7.89
C ILE A 287 8.55 -13.37 -6.75
N VAL A 288 9.75 -13.88 -7.01
CA VAL A 288 10.50 -14.77 -6.10
C VAL A 288 11.99 -14.40 -6.03
N PRO A 289 12.77 -14.99 -5.10
CA PRO A 289 14.22 -14.91 -5.12
C PRO A 289 14.83 -15.37 -6.46
N GLU A 290 15.98 -14.83 -6.84
CA GLU A 290 16.67 -15.12 -8.11
C GLU A 290 16.95 -16.62 -8.28
N LYS A 291 17.31 -17.31 -7.18
CA LYS A 291 17.57 -18.76 -7.17
C LYS A 291 16.35 -19.61 -7.54
N ASP A 292 15.14 -19.06 -7.40
CA ASP A 292 13.87 -19.76 -7.59
C ASP A 292 13.27 -19.46 -8.97
N VAL A 293 13.99 -18.74 -9.85
CA VAL A 293 13.61 -18.46 -11.24
C VAL A 293 14.63 -19.05 -12.19
N THR A 294 14.14 -19.74 -13.22
CA THR A 294 14.93 -20.08 -14.39
C THR A 294 14.47 -19.21 -15.56
N PRO A 295 15.31 -18.29 -16.05
CA PRO A 295 14.97 -17.47 -17.21
C PRO A 295 14.66 -18.37 -18.41
N THR A 296 13.46 -18.24 -18.97
CA THR A 296 13.03 -18.98 -20.16
C THR A 296 13.23 -18.18 -21.45
N ARG A 297 13.52 -16.88 -21.33
CA ARG A 297 13.67 -15.92 -22.42
C ARG A 297 14.82 -14.96 -22.09
N PRO A 298 15.47 -14.37 -23.12
CA PRO A 298 16.53 -13.38 -22.91
C PRO A 298 16.00 -12.03 -22.38
N ILE A 299 14.72 -11.73 -22.61
CA ILE A 299 14.07 -10.48 -22.21
C ILE A 299 12.78 -10.83 -21.45
N THR A 300 12.64 -10.29 -20.25
CA THR A 300 11.48 -10.50 -19.36
C THR A 300 10.35 -9.53 -19.67
N GLY A 301 10.69 -8.27 -19.93
CA GLY A 301 9.73 -7.25 -20.34
C GLY A 301 10.41 -5.97 -20.82
N ILE A 302 9.61 -5.10 -21.42
CA ILE A 302 9.97 -3.76 -21.90
C ILE A 302 9.11 -2.77 -21.14
N ALA A 303 9.76 -1.88 -20.41
CA ALA A 303 9.12 -0.76 -19.72
C ALA A 303 9.63 0.55 -20.30
N GLY A 304 8.79 1.58 -20.21
CA GLY A 304 9.12 2.92 -20.67
C GLY A 304 8.35 3.94 -19.87
N SER A 305 8.97 5.10 -19.67
CA SER A 305 8.38 6.25 -18.99
C SER A 305 8.66 7.49 -19.82
N ASN A 306 7.68 8.39 -19.91
CA ASN A 306 7.83 9.72 -20.48
C ASN A 306 8.24 10.76 -19.43
N ARG A 307 8.59 10.32 -18.21
CA ARG A 307 8.92 11.19 -17.05
C ARG A 307 10.43 11.41 -16.88
N PHE A 308 11.19 11.39 -17.96
CA PHE A 308 12.62 11.67 -17.92
C PHE A 308 12.92 13.07 -18.45
N ALA A 309 13.74 13.81 -17.72
CA ALA A 309 14.40 15.02 -18.20
C ALA A 309 15.91 14.77 -18.23
N ALA A 310 16.56 15.07 -19.35
CA ALA A 310 18.00 14.92 -19.50
C ALA A 310 18.70 16.27 -19.32
N LEU A 311 19.62 16.35 -18.37
CA LEU A 311 20.55 17.49 -18.22
C LEU A 311 21.89 17.10 -18.87
N TYR A 312 22.16 17.67 -20.05
CA TYR A 312 23.42 17.46 -20.75
C TYR A 312 24.44 18.55 -20.37
N LEU A 313 25.54 18.16 -19.75
CA LEU A 313 26.62 19.06 -19.35
C LEU A 313 27.86 18.77 -20.19
N HIS A 314 28.24 19.72 -21.04
CA HIS A 314 29.43 19.61 -21.89
C HIS A 314 30.47 20.66 -21.50
N ARG A 315 31.71 20.18 -21.24
CA ARG A 315 32.88 21.03 -20.99
C ARG A 315 34.16 20.24 -21.25
N TYR A 316 35.16 20.89 -21.81
CA TYR A 316 36.48 20.28 -22.02
C TYR A 316 37.15 19.90 -20.70
N LEU A 317 37.84 18.76 -20.71
CA LEU A 317 38.72 18.27 -19.63
C LEU A 317 38.01 18.06 -18.27
N LEU A 318 36.70 17.81 -18.26
CA LEU A 318 35.96 17.48 -17.04
C LEU A 318 36.57 16.28 -16.30
N ASN A 319 37.08 15.30 -17.03
CA ASN A 319 37.76 14.13 -16.48
C ASN A 319 39.05 14.47 -15.71
N LYS A 320 39.68 15.62 -15.97
CA LYS A 320 40.88 16.08 -15.24
C LYS A 320 40.55 16.86 -13.96
N GLN A 321 39.29 17.28 -13.78
CA GLN A 321 38.89 18.09 -12.63
C GLN A 321 38.33 17.23 -11.50
N VAL A 322 39.11 17.06 -10.44
CA VAL A 322 38.64 16.42 -9.20
C VAL A 322 37.47 17.22 -8.59
N GLY A 323 36.42 16.51 -8.17
CA GLY A 323 35.27 17.09 -7.46
C GLY A 323 34.21 17.75 -8.34
N PHE A 324 34.31 17.69 -9.67
CA PHE A 324 33.28 18.26 -10.55
C PHE A 324 31.91 17.59 -10.35
N THR A 325 31.86 16.25 -10.34
CA THR A 325 30.63 15.49 -10.07
C THR A 325 30.04 15.84 -8.70
N LEU A 326 30.87 15.96 -7.66
CA LEU A 326 30.42 16.35 -6.32
C LEU A 326 29.74 17.73 -6.33
N LYS A 327 30.27 18.70 -7.09
CA LYS A 327 29.64 20.02 -7.24
C LYS A 327 28.25 19.91 -7.87
N ILE A 328 28.09 19.08 -8.90
CA ILE A 328 26.77 18.84 -9.51
C ILE A 328 25.82 18.23 -8.49
N LEU A 329 26.22 17.18 -7.79
CA LEU A 329 25.38 16.51 -6.80
C LEU A 329 24.97 17.46 -5.65
N ASN A 330 25.87 18.34 -5.21
CA ASN A 330 25.56 19.38 -4.22
C ASN A 330 24.54 20.40 -4.74
N ILE A 331 24.60 20.77 -6.02
CA ILE A 331 23.60 21.65 -6.64
C ILE A 331 22.24 20.94 -6.64
N LEU A 332 22.18 19.69 -7.10
CA LEU A 332 20.93 18.93 -7.14
C LEU A 332 20.33 18.77 -5.73
N TYR A 333 21.15 18.42 -4.74
CA TYR A 333 20.74 18.35 -3.34
C TYR A 333 20.20 19.69 -2.83
N LYS A 334 20.90 20.80 -3.08
CA LYS A 334 20.46 22.15 -2.66
C LYS A 334 19.06 22.50 -3.18
N TYR A 335 18.70 22.02 -4.37
CA TYR A 335 17.40 22.28 -4.98
C TYR A 335 16.39 21.14 -4.80
N GLY A 336 16.70 20.12 -3.99
CA GLY A 336 15.80 18.98 -3.77
C GLY A 336 15.54 18.16 -5.02
N VAL A 337 16.46 18.16 -5.99
CA VAL A 337 16.33 17.43 -7.25
C VAL A 337 16.99 16.06 -7.07
N SER A 338 16.19 15.00 -7.17
CA SER A 338 16.72 13.63 -7.27
C SER A 338 17.33 13.40 -8.66
N TYR A 339 18.35 12.55 -8.74
CA TYR A 339 18.93 12.12 -10.01
C TYR A 339 18.78 10.61 -10.15
N GLU A 340 18.55 10.14 -11.39
CA GLU A 340 18.30 8.73 -11.68
C GLU A 340 19.52 8.05 -12.32
N HIS A 341 20.05 8.64 -13.40
CA HIS A 341 21.21 8.12 -14.11
C HIS A 341 22.18 9.24 -14.47
N MET A 342 23.48 8.94 -14.38
CA MET A 342 24.54 9.84 -14.82
C MET A 342 25.54 9.09 -15.71
N PRO A 343 25.16 8.80 -16.98
CA PRO A 343 26.14 8.29 -17.93
C PRO A 343 27.23 9.36 -18.13
N SER A 344 28.49 8.96 -18.03
CA SER A 344 29.63 9.78 -18.42
C SER A 344 30.25 9.20 -19.70
N GLY A 345 30.63 10.09 -20.62
CA GLY A 345 31.24 9.72 -21.90
C GLY A 345 32.47 10.57 -22.18
N MET A 346 33.35 10.07 -23.05
CA MET A 346 34.51 10.81 -23.56
C MET A 346 34.15 11.71 -24.76
N GLY A 347 32.93 12.27 -24.77
CA GLY A 347 32.41 13.10 -25.85
C GLY A 347 32.99 14.50 -25.89
#